data_AF-A0A091LZN8-F1
#
_entry.id   AF-A0A091LZN8-F1
#
_cell.length_a   1.000
_cell.length_b   1.000
_cell.length_c   1.000
_cell.angle_alpha   90.00
_cell.angle_beta   90.00
_cell.angle_gamma   90.00
#
_symmetry.space_group_name_H-M   'P 1'
#
loop_
_entity.id
_entity.type
_entity.pdbx_description
1 polymer ?
#
loop_
_entity_poly.entity_id
_entity_poly.type
_entity_poly.pdbx_seq_one_letter_code
_entity_poly.pdbx_strand_id
1 'polypeptide(L)'
;GKVFIPKQKPVQCYTEEKFSLDPELEEALTSATDTELGDLAAILGMSNLITNNQFCDVVGSSNGVDKDSFSNIVKGEKMLPVFDEPPNPTNVEETLQRIKDNDSRLVEVNLNNIKNIPIPTLKEFAKALETNTHVKNFSLAATRSNDPVAVALADMLRVNTKLKSLNIESNFITGVGILALVDALKDNETLTEIKIDNQRQQLGTVAEVEIAKMLEENTKILKFGYHFTQQGPRARAAAAITKNNDL
;
A
#
# COMPACT_ATOMS: atom_id res chain seq x y z
N GLY A 1 -10.13 3.21 36.59
CA GLY A 1 -9.82 3.38 35.16
C GLY A 1 -8.71 4.39 35.02
N LYS A 2 -7.75 4.18 34.12
CA LYS A 2 -6.69 5.16 33.88
C LYS A 2 -7.31 6.41 33.25
N VAL A 3 -7.00 7.58 33.80
CA VAL A 3 -7.47 8.89 33.35
C VAL A 3 -6.89 9.16 31.97
N PHE A 4 -7.75 9.56 31.03
CA PHE A 4 -7.36 9.96 29.69
C PHE A 4 -6.56 11.27 29.75
N ILE A 5 -5.30 11.24 29.31
CA ILE A 5 -4.45 12.42 29.16
C ILE A 5 -4.44 12.79 27.67
N PRO A 6 -4.99 13.95 27.27
CA PRO A 6 -4.93 14.40 25.89
C PRO A 6 -3.48 14.58 25.44
N LYS A 7 -3.14 14.09 24.24
CA LYS A 7 -1.83 14.31 23.65
C LYS A 7 -1.64 15.82 23.39
N GLN A 8 -0.54 16.39 23.87
CA GLN A 8 -0.18 17.77 23.58
C GLN A 8 0.04 17.94 22.06
N LYS A 9 -0.63 18.92 21.47
CA LYS A 9 -0.42 19.28 20.06
C LYS A 9 0.93 19.99 19.95
N PRO A 10 1.87 19.53 19.12
CA PRO A 10 3.09 20.28 18.87
C PRO A 10 2.76 21.58 18.14
N VAL A 11 3.40 22.67 18.56
CA VAL A 11 3.31 23.99 17.92
C VAL A 11 4.10 23.92 16.61
N GLN A 12 3.42 24.17 15.49
CA GLN A 12 4.07 24.34 14.19
C GLN A 12 4.36 25.82 13.95
N CYS A 13 5.58 26.13 13.52
CA CYS A 13 5.96 27.43 12.97
C CYS A 13 5.99 27.26 11.44
N TYR A 14 4.95 27.71 10.75
CA TYR A 14 4.97 27.90 9.29
C TYR A 14 4.80 29.38 9.01
N THR A 15 5.69 29.94 8.20
CA THR A 15 5.50 31.26 7.62
C THR A 15 4.61 31.07 6.40
N GLU A 16 3.36 31.54 6.45
CA GLU A 16 2.53 31.64 5.24
C GLU A 16 3.23 32.61 4.28
N GLU A 17 3.71 32.13 3.13
CA GLU A 17 4.09 33.02 2.04
C GLU A 17 2.81 33.62 1.46
N LYS A 18 2.56 34.87 1.83
CA LYS A 18 1.46 35.67 1.29
C LYS A 18 1.85 36.10 -0.12
N PHE A 19 1.38 35.37 -1.13
CA PHE A 19 1.49 35.82 -2.52
C PHE A 19 0.44 36.92 -2.74
N SER A 20 0.91 38.16 -2.91
CA SER A 20 0.12 39.27 -3.43
C SER A 20 0.36 39.36 -4.93
N LEU A 21 -0.69 39.52 -5.72
CA LEU A 21 -0.55 39.84 -7.14
C LEU A 21 -0.11 41.29 -7.29
N ASP A 22 0.53 41.62 -8.40
CA ASP A 22 0.83 43.02 -8.69
C ASP A 22 -0.50 43.79 -8.86
N PRO A 23 -0.58 45.07 -8.44
CA PRO A 23 -1.84 45.83 -8.46
C PRO A 23 -2.53 45.88 -9.82
N GLU A 24 -1.75 45.90 -10.90
CA GLU A 24 -2.26 45.89 -12.28
C GLU A 24 -2.93 44.57 -12.66
N LEU A 25 -2.42 43.44 -12.14
CA LEU A 25 -3.01 42.12 -12.32
C LEU A 25 -4.28 41.95 -11.48
N GLU A 26 -4.30 42.49 -10.25
CA GLU A 26 -5.53 42.51 -9.43
C GLU A 26 -6.62 43.36 -10.09
N GLU A 27 -6.27 44.55 -10.59
CA GLU A 27 -7.21 45.43 -11.28
C GLU A 27 -7.75 44.76 -12.55
N ALA A 28 -6.88 44.18 -13.39
CA ALA A 28 -7.27 43.46 -14.58
C ALA A 28 -8.24 42.30 -14.27
N LEU A 29 -7.95 41.50 -13.23
CA LEU A 29 -8.82 40.41 -12.79
C LEU A 29 -10.17 40.92 -12.26
N THR A 30 -10.20 42.04 -11.54
CA THR A 30 -11.46 42.63 -11.04
C THR A 30 -12.31 43.29 -12.12
N SER A 31 -11.68 43.75 -13.20
CA SER A 31 -12.37 44.37 -14.35
C SER A 31 -12.82 43.36 -15.43
N ALA A 32 -12.27 42.15 -15.42
CA ALA A 32 -12.53 41.14 -16.44
C ALA A 32 -13.98 40.65 -16.38
N THR A 33 -14.56 40.44 -17.56
CA THR A 33 -15.90 39.86 -17.67
C THR A 33 -15.87 38.35 -17.44
N ASP A 34 -17.02 37.80 -17.04
CA ASP A 34 -17.15 36.36 -16.77
C ASP A 34 -16.79 35.48 -17.98
N THR A 35 -17.06 35.97 -19.20
CA THR A 35 -16.70 35.31 -20.45
C THR A 35 -15.19 35.26 -20.67
N GLU A 36 -14.48 36.38 -20.43
CA GLU A 36 -13.02 36.46 -20.56
C GLU A 36 -12.33 35.56 -19.54
N LEU A 37 -12.87 35.48 -18.31
CA LEU A 37 -12.39 34.57 -17.27
C LEU A 37 -12.58 33.10 -17.67
N GLY A 38 -13.73 32.77 -18.27
CA GLY A 38 -14.03 31.44 -18.81
C GLY A 38 -13.08 31.03 -19.94
N ASP A 39 -12.83 31.92 -20.89
CA ASP A 39 -11.90 31.69 -22.01
C ASP A 39 -10.45 31.48 -21.52
N LEU A 40 -10.00 32.29 -20.56
CA LEU A 40 -8.69 32.12 -19.91
C LEU A 40 -8.58 30.77 -19.20
N ALA A 41 -9.61 30.36 -18.45
CA ALA A 41 -9.61 29.07 -17.76
C ALA A 41 -9.58 27.90 -18.75
N ALA A 42 -10.24 28.02 -19.90
CA ALA A 42 -10.19 27.03 -20.97
C ALA A 42 -8.79 26.95 -21.62
N ILE A 43 -8.16 28.09 -21.91
CA ILE A 43 -6.80 28.17 -22.46
C ILE A 43 -5.78 27.54 -21.49
N LEU A 44 -5.95 27.78 -20.19
CA LEU A 44 -5.06 27.26 -19.15
C LEU A 44 -5.36 25.81 -18.73
N GLY A 45 -6.40 25.18 -19.29
CA GLY A 45 -6.83 23.83 -18.92
C GLY A 45 -7.36 23.70 -17.49
N MET A 46 -7.80 24.81 -16.89
CA MET A 46 -8.24 24.93 -15.50
C MET A 46 -9.77 24.89 -15.35
N SER A 47 -10.50 24.40 -16.36
CA SER A 47 -11.97 24.32 -16.36
C SER A 47 -12.55 23.55 -15.16
N ASN A 48 -11.77 22.65 -14.54
CA ASN A 48 -12.14 21.89 -13.34
C ASN A 48 -12.06 22.69 -12.03
N LEU A 49 -11.46 23.88 -12.05
CA LEU A 49 -11.43 24.81 -10.92
C LEU A 49 -12.67 25.72 -10.89
N ILE A 50 -13.56 25.58 -11.87
CA ILE A 50 -14.83 26.29 -11.90
C ILE A 50 -15.91 25.31 -11.42
N THR A 51 -16.83 25.77 -10.57
CA THR A 51 -17.92 24.91 -10.10
C THR A 51 -18.78 24.50 -11.31
N ASN A 52 -19.25 23.24 -11.40
CA ASN A 52 -20.05 22.76 -12.56
C ASN A 52 -21.22 23.68 -12.93
N ASN A 53 -21.79 24.41 -11.96
CA ASN A 53 -22.86 25.39 -12.18
C ASN A 53 -22.38 26.62 -12.98
N GLN A 54 -21.20 27.16 -12.64
CA GLN A 54 -20.61 28.34 -13.29
C GLN A 54 -20.13 28.05 -14.73
N PHE A 55 -19.75 26.79 -15.02
CA PHE A 55 -19.38 26.38 -16.38
C PHE A 55 -20.60 26.25 -17.30
N CYS A 56 -21.73 25.71 -16.80
CA CYS A 56 -22.96 25.56 -17.58
C CYS A 56 -23.59 26.90 -17.97
N ASP A 57 -23.52 27.92 -17.10
CA ASP A 57 -24.10 29.23 -17.37
C ASP A 57 -23.35 30.00 -18.47
N VAL A 58 -22.03 29.83 -18.57
CA VAL A 58 -21.18 30.45 -19.61
C VAL A 58 -21.38 29.81 -20.98
N VAL A 59 -21.59 28.49 -21.04
CA VAL A 59 -21.73 27.75 -22.32
C VAL A 59 -23.18 27.74 -22.83
N GLY A 60 -24.17 27.96 -21.95
CA GLY A 60 -25.60 27.78 -22.25
C GLY A 60 -26.44 29.03 -22.52
N SER A 61 -26.00 30.24 -22.14
CA SER A 61 -26.87 31.41 -22.10
C SER A 61 -26.46 32.52 -23.06
N SER A 62 -27.19 32.65 -24.17
CA SER A 62 -27.08 33.79 -25.10
C SER A 62 -27.92 35.01 -24.71
N ASN A 63 -28.56 35.01 -23.54
CA ASN A 63 -29.26 36.16 -22.97
C ASN A 63 -29.00 36.21 -21.46
N GLY A 64 -28.38 37.29 -21.01
CA GLY A 64 -27.79 37.39 -19.69
C GLY A 64 -28.75 37.57 -18.51
N VAL A 65 -28.08 37.83 -17.38
CA VAL A 65 -28.55 38.18 -16.02
C VAL A 65 -28.65 36.97 -15.09
N ASP A 66 -27.52 36.58 -14.51
CA ASP A 66 -27.47 36.20 -13.10
C ASP A 66 -26.15 36.63 -12.45
N LYS A 67 -26.22 36.95 -11.16
CA LYS A 67 -25.38 37.91 -10.44
C LYS A 67 -24.31 37.27 -9.54
N ASP A 68 -23.90 36.04 -9.81
CA ASP A 68 -22.90 35.35 -9.01
C ASP A 68 -21.52 35.47 -9.65
N SER A 69 -20.94 36.67 -9.50
CA SER A 69 -19.55 36.98 -9.83
C SER A 69 -18.59 35.92 -9.29
N PHE A 70 -17.53 35.59 -10.05
CA PHE A 70 -16.44 34.66 -9.71
C PHE A 70 -15.68 35.09 -8.43
N SER A 71 -16.33 35.04 -7.28
CA SER A 71 -15.77 35.46 -5.99
C SER A 71 -15.14 34.31 -5.21
N ASN A 72 -15.24 33.08 -5.72
CA ASN A 72 -14.69 31.90 -5.06
C ASN A 72 -13.31 31.55 -5.62
N ILE A 73 -12.27 31.99 -4.92
CA ILE A 73 -10.90 31.49 -5.09
C ILE A 73 -10.91 29.99 -4.76
N VAL A 74 -10.59 29.13 -5.74
CA VAL A 74 -10.34 27.71 -5.44
C VAL A 74 -9.13 27.61 -4.55
N LYS A 75 -9.38 27.32 -3.27
CA LYS A 75 -8.32 26.99 -2.33
C LYS A 75 -7.85 25.58 -2.69
N GLY A 76 -6.58 25.46 -3.09
CA GLY A 76 -5.94 24.16 -3.25
C GLY A 76 -6.17 23.31 -2.00
N GLU A 77 -6.30 21.99 -2.18
CA GLU A 77 -6.43 21.09 -1.04
C GLU A 77 -5.33 21.38 -0.03
N LYS A 78 -5.72 21.68 1.22
CA LYS A 78 -4.76 21.82 2.30
C LYS A 78 -4.07 20.46 2.43
N MET A 79 -2.79 20.41 2.04
CA MET A 79 -1.92 19.27 2.33
C MET A 79 -2.09 18.93 3.81
N LEU A 80 -2.70 17.77 4.07
CA LEU A 80 -2.74 17.25 5.43
C LEU A 80 -1.29 17.01 5.84
N PRO A 81 -0.82 17.54 6.98
CA PRO A 81 0.51 17.28 7.45
C PRO A 81 0.68 15.75 7.58
N VAL A 82 1.62 15.19 6.83
CA VAL A 82 1.98 13.79 6.96
C VAL A 82 2.78 13.68 8.26
N PHE A 83 2.17 13.09 9.28
CA PHE A 83 2.86 12.77 10.52
C PHE A 83 3.60 11.45 10.33
N ASP A 84 4.91 11.45 10.56
CA ASP A 84 5.69 10.21 10.58
C ASP A 84 5.19 9.31 11.71
N GLU A 85 4.80 8.09 11.38
CA GLU A 85 4.50 7.07 12.38
C GLU A 85 5.76 6.72 13.18
N PRO A 86 5.63 6.43 14.48
CA PRO A 86 6.77 5.99 15.27
C PRO A 86 7.37 4.69 14.71
N PRO A 87 8.68 4.47 14.85
CA PRO A 87 9.32 3.25 14.37
C PRO A 87 8.74 2.02 15.07
N ASN A 88 8.75 0.88 14.37
CA ASN A 88 8.29 -0.40 14.93
C ASN A 88 9.11 -0.75 16.19
N PRO A 89 8.47 -0.95 17.35
CA PRO A 89 9.16 -1.16 18.63
C PRO A 89 9.68 -2.59 18.83
N THR A 90 9.47 -3.50 17.88
CA THR A 90 9.81 -4.92 18.02
C THR A 90 11.33 -5.13 18.11
N ASN A 91 11.77 -5.82 19.17
CA ASN A 91 13.16 -6.25 19.31
C ASN A 91 13.40 -7.52 18.49
N VAL A 92 14.30 -7.44 17.50
CA VAL A 92 14.52 -8.50 16.52
C VAL A 92 15.15 -9.74 17.17
N GLU A 93 16.19 -9.56 17.98
CA GLU A 93 16.95 -10.63 18.61
C GLU A 93 16.11 -11.38 19.66
N GLU A 94 15.40 -10.65 20.51
CA GLU A 94 14.50 -11.24 21.50
C GLU A 94 13.38 -12.02 20.82
N THR A 95 12.78 -11.44 19.77
CA THR A 95 11.69 -12.11 19.05
C THR A 95 12.19 -13.39 18.36
N LEU A 96 13.37 -13.34 17.73
CA LEU A 96 13.99 -14.52 17.13
C LEU A 96 14.25 -15.61 18.18
N GLN A 97 14.74 -15.24 19.36
CA GLN A 97 14.96 -16.19 20.45
C GLN A 97 13.63 -16.82 20.91
N ARG A 98 12.57 -16.03 21.07
CA ARG A 98 11.25 -16.55 21.46
C ARG A 98 10.64 -17.49 20.42
N ILE A 99 10.91 -17.28 19.12
CA ILE A 99 10.52 -18.23 18.07
C ILE A 99 11.30 -19.54 18.22
N LYS A 100 12.62 -19.46 18.44
CA LYS A 100 13.50 -20.63 18.67
C LYS A 100 13.08 -21.42 19.92
N ASP A 101 12.65 -20.73 20.98
CA ASP A 101 12.16 -21.33 22.23
C ASP A 101 10.71 -21.85 22.12
N ASN A 102 10.07 -21.69 20.96
CA ASN A 102 8.68 -22.07 20.70
C ASN A 102 7.70 -21.47 21.74
N ASP A 103 7.85 -20.18 22.07
CA ASP A 103 7.00 -19.49 23.05
C ASP A 103 5.53 -19.52 22.61
N SER A 104 4.69 -20.19 23.39
CA SER A 104 3.26 -20.34 23.11
C SER A 104 2.47 -19.04 23.11
N ARG A 105 3.03 -17.98 23.70
CA ARG A 105 2.42 -16.64 23.73
C ARG A 105 2.75 -15.82 22.48
N LEU A 106 3.72 -16.24 21.66
CA LEU A 106 4.12 -15.53 20.45
C LEU A 106 3.31 -16.05 19.26
N VAL A 107 2.17 -15.38 19.01
CA VAL A 107 1.24 -15.74 17.93
C VAL A 107 1.49 -14.88 16.68
N GLU A 108 1.93 -13.65 16.86
CA GLU A 108 2.15 -12.68 15.79
C GLU A 108 3.57 -12.12 15.87
N VAL A 109 4.24 -12.09 14.73
CA VAL A 109 5.59 -11.57 14.56
C VAL A 109 5.56 -10.50 13.48
N ASN A 110 5.77 -9.25 13.89
CA ASN A 110 5.72 -8.10 13.01
C ASN A 110 7.08 -7.36 12.97
N LEU A 111 7.82 -7.57 11.90
CA LEU A 111 9.10 -6.92 11.61
C LEU A 111 8.96 -5.75 10.62
N ASN A 112 7.74 -5.28 10.35
CA ASN A 112 7.50 -4.29 9.31
C ASN A 112 8.27 -2.99 9.59
N ASN A 113 8.83 -2.41 8.53
CA ASN A 113 9.54 -1.13 8.55
C ASN A 113 10.79 -1.10 9.45
N ILE A 114 11.24 -2.24 9.99
CA ILE A 114 12.52 -2.33 10.69
C ILE A 114 13.63 -2.37 9.66
N LYS A 115 14.35 -1.25 9.55
CA LYS A 115 15.46 -1.11 8.61
C LYS A 115 16.69 -1.83 9.13
N ASN A 116 17.53 -2.30 8.20
CA ASN A 116 18.86 -2.86 8.48
C ASN A 116 18.88 -4.19 9.25
N ILE A 117 17.82 -5.00 9.20
CA ILE A 117 17.92 -6.39 9.63
C ILE A 117 18.88 -7.13 8.69
N PRO A 118 19.94 -7.79 9.19
CA PRO A 118 20.83 -8.57 8.33
C PRO A 118 20.07 -9.69 7.62
N ILE A 119 20.37 -9.91 6.34
CA ILE A 119 19.81 -11.02 5.55
C ILE A 119 20.00 -12.39 6.25
N PRO A 120 21.17 -12.71 6.86
CA PRO A 120 21.32 -13.94 7.63
C PRO A 120 20.29 -14.05 8.77
N THR A 121 20.02 -12.97 9.49
CA THR A 121 19.03 -12.94 10.58
C THR A 121 17.62 -13.24 10.04
N LEU A 122 17.21 -12.65 8.91
CA LEU A 122 15.92 -12.95 8.29
C LEU A 122 15.81 -14.43 7.84
N LYS A 123 16.91 -15.01 7.35
CA LYS A 123 16.97 -16.44 7.06
C LYS A 123 16.86 -17.29 8.33
N GLU A 124 17.45 -16.84 9.44
CA GLU A 124 17.28 -17.51 10.74
C GLU A 124 15.83 -17.47 11.24
N PHE A 125 15.08 -16.38 11.00
CA PHE A 125 13.63 -16.36 11.27
C PHE A 125 12.90 -17.45 10.49
N ALA A 126 13.14 -17.56 9.18
CA ALA A 126 12.55 -18.61 8.36
C ALA A 126 12.92 -20.01 8.89
N LYS A 127 14.21 -20.23 9.22
CA LYS A 127 14.68 -21.51 9.76
C LYS A 127 14.04 -21.85 11.10
N ALA A 128 13.94 -20.89 12.01
CA ALA A 128 13.33 -21.09 13.32
C ALA A 128 11.82 -21.39 13.19
N LEU A 129 11.16 -20.75 12.23
CA LEU A 129 9.74 -20.97 11.97
C LEU A 129 9.44 -22.37 11.41
N GLU A 130 10.38 -23.10 10.79
CA GLU A 130 10.14 -24.48 10.32
C GLU A 130 9.55 -25.39 11.41
N THR A 131 10.05 -25.26 12.64
CA THR A 131 9.64 -26.11 13.77
C THR A 131 8.72 -25.42 14.77
N ASN A 132 8.46 -24.11 14.59
CA ASN A 132 7.62 -23.34 15.49
C ASN A 132 6.14 -23.74 15.34
N THR A 133 5.48 -23.98 16.47
CA THR A 133 4.09 -24.46 16.48
C THR A 133 3.02 -23.41 16.75
N HIS A 134 3.44 -22.20 17.14
CA HIS A 134 2.55 -21.19 17.75
C HIS A 134 2.33 -19.96 16.87
N VAL A 135 3.36 -19.49 16.16
CA VAL A 135 3.26 -18.33 15.28
C VAL A 135 2.25 -18.60 14.16
N LYS A 136 1.29 -17.70 14.01
CA LYS A 136 0.24 -17.72 12.99
C LYS A 136 0.45 -16.63 11.94
N ASN A 137 1.01 -15.51 12.35
CA ASN A 137 1.15 -14.34 11.49
C ASN A 137 2.61 -13.91 11.50
N PHE A 138 3.24 -13.90 10.33
CA PHE A 138 4.60 -13.42 10.16
C PHE A 138 4.65 -12.35 9.08
N SER A 139 5.13 -11.16 9.45
CA SER A 139 5.20 -10.00 8.58
C SER A 139 6.60 -9.40 8.62
N LEU A 140 7.20 -9.22 7.45
CA LEU A 140 8.51 -8.60 7.26
C LEU A 140 8.48 -7.62 6.08
N ALA A 141 7.39 -6.86 5.97
CA ALA A 141 7.21 -5.86 4.93
C ALA A 141 8.22 -4.71 5.08
N ALA A 142 8.74 -4.21 3.96
CA ALA A 142 9.70 -3.10 3.96
C ALA A 142 10.97 -3.33 4.80
N THR A 143 11.51 -4.56 4.79
CA THR A 143 12.73 -4.96 5.54
C THR A 143 13.97 -5.11 4.66
N ARG A 144 13.86 -4.81 3.36
CA ARG A 144 14.90 -5.05 2.34
C ARG A 144 15.21 -6.55 2.12
N SER A 145 14.22 -7.41 2.33
CA SER A 145 14.31 -8.83 2.02
C SER A 145 14.52 -9.06 0.51
N ASN A 146 15.22 -10.14 0.15
CA ASN A 146 15.60 -10.49 -1.23
C ASN A 146 15.39 -11.99 -1.50
N ASP A 147 15.75 -12.45 -2.71
CA ASP A 147 15.51 -13.85 -3.13
C ASP A 147 16.06 -14.91 -2.16
N PRO A 148 17.27 -14.79 -1.58
CA PRO A 148 17.73 -15.70 -0.53
C PRO A 148 16.79 -15.82 0.69
N VAL A 149 16.13 -14.73 1.08
CA VAL A 149 15.12 -14.76 2.16
C VAL A 149 13.85 -15.45 1.66
N ALA A 150 13.41 -15.15 0.44
CA ALA A 150 12.24 -15.80 -0.16
C ALA A 150 12.41 -17.31 -0.30
N VAL A 151 13.59 -17.79 -0.71
CA VAL A 151 13.92 -19.22 -0.77
C VAL A 151 13.87 -19.85 0.63
N ALA A 152 14.46 -19.21 1.64
CA ALA A 152 14.40 -19.71 3.01
C ALA A 152 12.95 -19.78 3.54
N LEU A 153 12.11 -18.81 3.18
CA LEU A 153 10.68 -18.83 3.50
C LEU A 153 9.94 -19.94 2.74
N ALA A 154 10.31 -20.21 1.49
CA ALA A 154 9.75 -21.33 0.73
C ALA A 154 10.08 -22.66 1.38
N ASP A 155 11.34 -22.89 1.78
CA ASP A 155 11.75 -24.08 2.52
C ASP A 155 10.98 -24.21 3.84
N MET A 156 10.79 -23.10 4.55
CA MET A 156 9.97 -23.05 5.76
C MET A 156 8.51 -23.44 5.50
N LEU A 157 7.90 -22.94 4.43
CA LEU A 157 6.52 -23.26 4.07
C LEU A 157 6.33 -24.73 3.69
N ARG A 158 7.37 -25.45 3.22
CA ARG A 158 7.25 -26.89 2.96
C ARG A 158 7.13 -27.73 4.24
N VAL A 159 7.61 -27.19 5.37
CA VAL A 159 7.69 -27.91 6.64
C VAL A 159 6.66 -27.39 7.65
N ASN A 160 6.49 -26.07 7.73
CA ASN A 160 5.63 -25.45 8.71
C ASN A 160 4.14 -25.69 8.40
N THR A 161 3.43 -26.22 9.39
CA THR A 161 2.00 -26.55 9.30
C THR A 161 1.11 -25.66 10.17
N LYS A 162 1.60 -24.50 10.59
CA LYS A 162 0.98 -23.68 11.65
C LYS A 162 0.77 -22.24 11.24
N LEU A 163 1.62 -21.69 10.39
CA LEU A 163 1.52 -20.33 9.88
C LEU A 163 0.25 -20.17 9.03
N LYS A 164 -0.42 -19.03 9.18
CA LYS A 164 -1.68 -18.69 8.52
C LYS A 164 -1.56 -17.48 7.61
N SER A 165 -0.75 -16.49 7.99
CA SER A 165 -0.54 -15.27 7.21
C SER A 165 0.95 -14.96 7.09
N LEU A 166 1.40 -14.73 5.86
CA LEU A 166 2.75 -14.31 5.52
C LEU A 166 2.70 -13.00 4.72
N ASN A 167 3.34 -11.95 5.21
CA ASN A 167 3.47 -10.68 4.49
C ASN A 167 4.94 -10.34 4.21
N ILE A 168 5.30 -10.28 2.93
CA ILE A 168 6.62 -9.92 2.40
C ILE A 168 6.55 -8.74 1.40
N GLU A 169 5.52 -7.91 1.49
CA GLU A 169 5.32 -6.71 0.67
C GLU A 169 6.50 -5.73 0.76
N SER A 170 6.65 -4.88 -0.25
CA SER A 170 7.59 -3.75 -0.21
C SER A 170 9.05 -4.17 -0.01
N ASN A 171 9.46 -5.26 -0.64
CA ASN A 171 10.82 -5.81 -0.56
C ASN A 171 11.52 -5.82 -1.93
N PHE A 172 12.65 -6.52 -2.02
CA PHE A 172 13.53 -6.60 -3.19
C PHE A 172 13.52 -8.02 -3.76
N ILE A 173 12.38 -8.71 -3.65
CA ILE A 173 12.21 -10.09 -4.12
C ILE A 173 11.83 -10.04 -5.60
N THR A 174 12.56 -10.80 -6.42
CA THR A 174 12.34 -10.90 -7.86
C THR A 174 11.36 -12.03 -8.18
N GLY A 175 10.99 -12.16 -9.47
CA GLY A 175 10.21 -13.30 -9.94
C GLY A 175 10.83 -14.65 -9.57
N VAL A 176 12.15 -14.76 -9.45
CA VAL A 176 12.83 -16.02 -9.05
C VAL A 176 12.50 -16.39 -7.61
N GLY A 177 12.61 -15.43 -6.68
CA GLY A 177 12.26 -15.67 -5.28
C GLY A 177 10.77 -15.98 -5.08
N ILE A 178 9.90 -15.30 -5.84
CA ILE A 178 8.46 -15.59 -5.80
C ILE A 178 8.14 -16.97 -6.36
N LEU A 179 8.77 -17.40 -7.45
CA LEU A 179 8.56 -18.75 -7.99
C LEU A 179 8.93 -19.85 -6.98
N ALA A 180 9.96 -19.64 -6.16
CA ALA A 180 10.29 -20.56 -5.07
C ALA A 180 9.16 -20.66 -4.03
N LEU A 181 8.58 -19.51 -3.64
CA LEU A 181 7.43 -19.47 -2.72
C LEU A 181 6.21 -20.15 -3.34
N VAL A 182 5.90 -19.86 -4.61
CA VAL A 182 4.79 -20.46 -5.35
C VAL A 182 4.93 -21.98 -5.38
N ASP A 183 6.12 -22.50 -5.65
CA ASP A 183 6.36 -23.93 -5.67
C ASP A 183 6.17 -24.60 -4.30
N ALA A 184 6.55 -23.91 -3.21
CA ALA A 184 6.29 -24.38 -1.85
C ALA A 184 4.81 -24.35 -1.46
N LEU A 185 4.05 -23.39 -1.99
CA LEU A 185 2.63 -23.23 -1.70
C LEU A 185 1.77 -24.32 -2.31
N LYS A 186 2.19 -24.98 -3.40
CA LYS A 186 1.41 -26.08 -4.02
C LYS A 186 1.01 -27.17 -3.02
N ASP A 187 1.94 -27.52 -2.14
CA ASP A 187 1.76 -28.58 -1.14
C ASP A 187 1.43 -28.04 0.27
N ASN A 188 1.48 -26.71 0.50
CA ASN A 188 1.19 -26.16 1.82
C ASN A 188 -0.32 -26.11 2.07
N GLU A 189 -0.78 -26.90 3.04
CA GLU A 189 -2.20 -27.00 3.37
C GLU A 189 -2.68 -26.05 4.49
N THR A 190 -1.82 -25.13 4.95
CA THR A 190 -2.02 -24.42 6.21
C THR A 190 -2.08 -22.91 6.08
N LEU A 191 -1.29 -22.33 5.18
CA LEU A 191 -1.27 -20.90 4.91
C LEU A 191 -2.57 -20.49 4.21
N THR A 192 -3.19 -19.42 4.69
CA THR A 192 -4.46 -18.90 4.17
C THR A 192 -4.32 -17.53 3.51
N GLU A 193 -3.29 -16.78 3.89
CA GLU A 193 -3.02 -15.44 3.37
C GLU A 193 -1.54 -15.30 3.05
N ILE A 194 -1.25 -14.81 1.84
CA ILE A 194 0.08 -14.38 1.46
C ILE A 194 0.02 -13.02 0.76
N LYS A 195 0.91 -12.11 1.13
CA LYS A 195 1.04 -10.79 0.50
C LYS A 195 2.44 -10.58 -0.01
N ILE A 196 2.57 -10.35 -1.31
CA ILE A 196 3.84 -10.24 -2.03
C ILE A 196 3.94 -8.98 -2.89
N ASP A 197 2.98 -8.06 -2.79
CA ASP A 197 2.88 -6.89 -3.66
C ASP A 197 4.00 -5.86 -3.42
N ASN A 198 4.07 -4.87 -4.31
CA ASN A 198 4.98 -3.72 -4.22
C ASN A 198 6.47 -4.11 -4.10
N GLN A 199 6.89 -5.19 -4.77
CA GLN A 199 8.32 -5.49 -4.90
C GLN A 199 9.02 -4.41 -5.72
N ARG A 200 10.32 -4.23 -5.50
CA ARG A 200 11.14 -3.25 -6.25
C ARG A 200 11.06 -3.42 -7.77
N GLN A 201 10.88 -4.64 -8.24
CA GLN A 201 10.76 -4.96 -9.66
C GLN A 201 9.45 -5.70 -9.92
N GLN A 202 8.90 -5.53 -11.12
CA GLN A 202 7.79 -6.36 -11.57
C GLN A 202 8.22 -7.83 -11.66
N LEU A 203 7.33 -8.74 -11.26
CA LEU A 203 7.65 -10.18 -11.22
C LEU A 203 7.78 -10.80 -12.62
N GLY A 204 7.13 -10.18 -13.61
CA GLY A 204 7.11 -10.63 -15.01
C GLY A 204 6.04 -11.67 -15.32
N THR A 205 5.68 -11.77 -16.60
CA THR A 205 4.56 -12.60 -17.09
C THR A 205 4.67 -14.08 -16.69
N VAL A 206 5.88 -14.64 -16.72
CA VAL A 206 6.11 -16.06 -16.37
C VAL A 206 5.75 -16.33 -14.90
N ALA A 207 6.16 -15.44 -13.99
CA ALA A 207 5.82 -15.56 -12.58
C ALA A 207 4.31 -15.43 -12.37
N GLU A 208 3.65 -14.47 -13.03
CA GLU A 208 2.20 -14.28 -12.91
C GLU A 208 1.40 -15.51 -13.36
N VAL A 209 1.81 -16.13 -14.47
CA VAL A 209 1.15 -17.35 -14.98
C VAL A 209 1.30 -18.51 -13.98
N GLU A 210 2.48 -18.68 -13.39
CA GLU A 210 2.71 -19.75 -12.42
C GLU A 210 1.99 -19.50 -11.08
N ILE A 211 1.92 -18.23 -10.64
CA ILE A 211 1.10 -17.84 -9.48
C ILE A 211 -0.36 -18.24 -9.71
N ALA A 212 -0.93 -17.87 -10.86
CA ALA A 212 -2.32 -18.19 -11.17
C ALA A 212 -2.56 -19.70 -11.21
N LYS A 213 -1.63 -20.46 -11.80
CA LYS A 213 -1.70 -21.92 -11.83
C LYS A 213 -1.66 -22.53 -10.42
N MET A 214 -0.74 -22.09 -9.57
CA MET A 214 -0.67 -22.58 -8.19
C MET A 214 -1.96 -22.28 -7.40
N LEU A 215 -2.54 -21.10 -7.58
CA LEU A 215 -3.80 -20.75 -6.91
C LEU A 215 -4.97 -21.64 -7.36
N GLU A 216 -4.98 -22.12 -8.60
CA GLU A 216 -6.00 -23.07 -9.08
C GLU A 216 -5.85 -24.47 -8.46
N GLU A 217 -4.61 -24.87 -8.15
CA GLU A 217 -4.26 -26.16 -7.56
C GLU A 217 -4.42 -26.15 -6.02
N ASN A 218 -4.02 -25.06 -5.36
CA ASN A 218 -4.11 -24.89 -3.91
C ASN A 218 -5.48 -24.35 -3.48
N THR A 219 -6.19 -25.11 -2.63
CA THR A 219 -7.53 -24.75 -2.14
C THR A 219 -7.55 -24.04 -0.78
N LYS A 220 -6.38 -23.82 -0.17
CA LYS A 220 -6.23 -23.29 1.20
C LYS A 220 -5.95 -21.80 1.24
N ILE A 221 -5.36 -21.25 0.18
CA ILE A 221 -5.13 -19.81 0.07
C ILE A 221 -6.47 -19.10 -0.21
N LEU A 222 -6.86 -18.24 0.72
CA LEU A 222 -8.09 -17.46 0.69
C LEU A 222 -7.84 -16.00 0.31
N LYS A 223 -6.61 -15.51 0.53
CA LYS A 223 -6.19 -14.14 0.22
C LYS A 223 -4.80 -14.14 -0.40
N PHE A 224 -4.70 -13.61 -1.61
CA PHE A 224 -3.43 -13.43 -2.30
C PHE A 224 -3.22 -11.96 -2.64
N GLY A 225 -2.32 -11.30 -1.92
CA GLY A 225 -1.99 -9.89 -2.09
C GLY A 225 -0.94 -9.69 -3.17
N TYR A 226 -1.38 -9.48 -4.40
CA TYR A 226 -0.54 -9.10 -5.54
C TYR A 226 -1.38 -8.44 -6.64
N HIS A 227 -0.89 -7.32 -7.17
CA HIS A 227 -1.49 -6.71 -8.35
C HIS A 227 -0.95 -7.33 -9.65
N PHE A 228 -1.76 -8.19 -10.28
CA PHE A 228 -1.43 -8.78 -11.58
C PHE A 228 -1.46 -7.75 -12.71
N THR A 229 -0.38 -7.71 -13.48
CA THR A 229 -0.27 -6.87 -14.68
C THR A 229 -1.03 -7.47 -15.87
N GLN A 230 -1.05 -8.80 -15.99
CA GLN A 230 -1.72 -9.49 -17.10
C GLN A 230 -3.16 -9.87 -16.76
N GLN A 231 -4.10 -9.53 -17.65
CA GLN A 231 -5.53 -9.80 -17.44
C GLN A 231 -5.85 -11.29 -17.30
N GLY A 232 -5.17 -12.16 -18.06
CA GLY A 232 -5.38 -13.61 -18.02
C GLY A 232 -5.09 -14.23 -16.65
N PRO A 233 -3.84 -14.18 -16.16
CA PRO A 233 -3.47 -14.60 -14.80
C PRO A 233 -4.33 -13.94 -13.71
N ARG A 234 -4.65 -12.64 -13.85
CA ARG A 234 -5.52 -11.93 -12.90
C ARG A 234 -6.89 -12.56 -12.77
N ALA A 235 -7.56 -12.83 -13.90
CA ALA A 235 -8.90 -13.43 -13.90
C ALA A 235 -8.89 -14.85 -13.33
N ARG A 236 -7.88 -15.65 -13.67
CA ARG A 236 -7.68 -17.01 -13.15
C ARG A 236 -7.46 -17.02 -11.64
N ALA A 237 -6.53 -16.19 -11.15
CA ALA A 237 -6.27 -16.04 -9.73
C ALA A 237 -7.51 -15.58 -8.96
N ALA A 238 -8.24 -14.58 -9.48
CA ALA A 238 -9.48 -14.11 -8.86
C ALA A 238 -10.54 -15.23 -8.76
N ALA A 239 -10.75 -15.98 -9.85
CA ALA A 239 -11.70 -17.10 -9.85
C ALA A 239 -11.30 -18.21 -8.85
N ALA A 240 -10.01 -18.54 -8.78
CA ALA A 240 -9.48 -19.52 -7.83
C ALA A 240 -9.67 -19.07 -6.37
N ILE A 241 -9.38 -17.81 -6.06
CA ILE A 241 -9.58 -17.23 -4.73
C ILE A 241 -11.07 -17.20 -4.36
N THR A 242 -11.97 -16.81 -5.27
CA THR A 242 -13.41 -16.87 -5.02
C THR A 242 -13.86 -18.29 -4.71
N LYS A 243 -13.47 -19.26 -5.55
CA LYS A 243 -13.76 -20.69 -5.34
C LYS A 243 -13.29 -21.16 -3.96
N ASN A 244 -12.08 -20.79 -3.53
CA ASN A 244 -11.54 -21.21 -2.24
C ASN A 244 -12.29 -20.62 -1.05
N ASN A 245 -12.83 -19.40 -1.18
CA ASN A 245 -13.66 -18.77 -0.14
C ASN A 245 -15.07 -19.37 -0.02
N ASP A 246 -15.55 -20.06 -1.07
CA ASP A 246 -16.87 -20.70 -1.11
C ASP A 246 -16.88 -22.14 -0.55
N LEU A 247 -15.71 -22.73 -0.27
CA LEU A 247 -15.51 -24.10 0.28
C LEU A 247 -15.62 -24.15 1.81
#